data_AF-A0AAD9RCP0-F1
#
_entry.id   AF-A0AAD9RCP0-F1
#
_cell.length_a   1.000
_cell.length_b   1.000
_cell.length_c   1.000
_cell.angle_alpha   90.00
_cell.angle_beta   90.00
_cell.angle_gamma   90.00
#
_symmetry.space_group_name_H-M   'P 1'
#
loop_
_entity.id
_entity.type
_entity.pdbx_description
1 polymer ?
#
loop_
_entity_poly.entity_id
_entity_poly.type
_entity_poly.pdbx_seq_one_letter_code
_entity_poly.pdbx_strand_id
1 'polypeptide(L)'
;MPEESERPTFSARCQKYLKEAPFFCKIIELILCVISVGLIVNPFNEIPQEDINHVAIVYVSLCGFILINAIIILCHLLGDRMPKKTAMSFSVMGAILCLAAGLVLIRDWTDFPNNMISRYVEQYSDQMISSGVFAIFAAIVFAIDTYFINKYD
;
A
#
# COMPACT_ATOMS: atom_id res chain seq x y z
N MET A 1 31.77 -21.36 -38.32
CA MET A 1 31.98 -20.54 -37.12
C MET A 1 32.39 -19.16 -37.59
N PRO A 2 31.46 -18.21 -37.55
CA PRO A 2 31.47 -17.24 -36.46
C PRO A 2 30.09 -17.05 -35.81
N GLU A 3 30.14 -16.66 -34.55
CA GLU A 3 29.03 -16.53 -33.61
C GLU A 3 28.17 -15.31 -33.98
N GLU A 4 26.90 -15.55 -34.35
CA GLU A 4 25.88 -14.51 -34.36
C GLU A 4 25.65 -14.07 -32.91
N SER A 5 26.23 -12.92 -32.58
CA SER A 5 25.95 -12.19 -31.34
C SER A 5 24.47 -11.77 -31.34
N GLU A 6 23.62 -12.65 -30.81
CA GLU A 6 22.24 -12.32 -30.44
C GLU A 6 22.29 -11.21 -29.38
N ARG A 7 22.13 -9.96 -29.83
CA ARG A 7 21.88 -8.83 -28.92
C ARG A 7 20.64 -9.21 -28.11
N PRO A 8 20.68 -9.21 -26.76
CA PRO A 8 19.50 -9.49 -25.98
C PRO A 8 18.44 -8.45 -26.35
N THR A 9 17.41 -8.90 -27.06
CA THR A 9 16.33 -8.07 -27.58
C THR A 9 15.73 -7.31 -26.40
N PHE A 10 15.38 -6.03 -26.59
CA PHE A 10 14.73 -5.20 -25.56
C PHE A 10 13.55 -5.92 -24.87
N SER A 11 12.87 -6.78 -25.62
CA SER A 11 11.86 -7.74 -25.17
C SER A 11 12.34 -8.67 -24.04
N ALA A 12 13.52 -9.29 -24.15
CA ALA A 12 14.07 -10.20 -23.14
C ALA A 12 14.43 -9.47 -21.83
N ARG A 13 14.91 -8.22 -21.92
CA ARG A 13 15.15 -7.36 -20.75
C ARG A 13 13.85 -6.99 -20.05
N CYS A 14 12.85 -6.51 -20.80
CA CYS A 14 11.51 -6.20 -20.26
C CYS A 14 10.87 -7.43 -19.61
N GLN A 15 11.00 -8.61 -20.22
CA GLN A 15 10.43 -9.85 -19.67
C GLN A 15 11.07 -10.23 -18.32
N LYS A 16 12.36 -9.94 -18.12
CA LYS A 16 13.04 -10.15 -16.84
C LYS A 16 12.53 -9.18 -15.76
N TYR A 17 12.38 -7.89 -16.09
CA TYR A 17 11.79 -6.91 -15.16
C TYR A 17 10.33 -7.23 -14.83
N LEU A 18 9.54 -7.72 -15.80
CA LEU A 18 8.15 -8.11 -15.58
C LEU A 18 8.01 -9.32 -14.64
N LYS A 19 9.00 -10.23 -14.63
CA LYS A 19 9.05 -11.35 -13.67
C LYS A 19 9.42 -10.92 -12.25
N GLU A 20 10.12 -9.80 -12.10
CA GLU A 20 10.49 -9.22 -10.80
C GLU A 20 9.49 -8.14 -10.34
N ALA A 21 8.57 -7.71 -11.21
CA ALA A 21 7.59 -6.66 -10.92
C ALA A 21 6.75 -6.90 -9.66
N PRO A 22 6.25 -8.11 -9.36
CA PRO A 22 5.48 -8.34 -8.13
C PRO A 22 6.28 -8.05 -6.86
N PHE A 23 7.58 -8.37 -6.85
CA PHE A 23 8.46 -8.08 -5.72
C PHE A 23 8.63 -6.57 -5.52
N PHE A 24 8.87 -5.81 -6.58
CA PHE A 24 8.96 -4.35 -6.50
C PHE A 24 7.62 -3.72 -6.08
N CYS A 25 6.49 -4.25 -6.53
CA CYS A 25 5.17 -3.80 -6.09
C CYS A 25 5.02 -3.95 -4.57
N LYS A 26 5.41 -5.10 -3.99
CA LYS A 26 5.36 -5.30 -2.52
C LYS A 26 6.17 -4.27 -1.74
N ILE A 27 7.34 -3.89 -2.26
CA ILE A 27 8.17 -2.84 -1.62
C ILE A 27 7.45 -1.49 -1.67
N ILE A 28 6.89 -1.13 -2.83
CA ILE A 28 6.17 0.14 -2.98
C ILE A 28 4.93 0.17 -2.08
N GLU A 29 4.13 -0.90 -2.06
CA GLU A 29 2.97 -1.04 -1.17
C GLU A 29 3.39 -0.85 0.30
N LEU A 30 4.47 -1.52 0.74
CA LEU A 30 4.99 -1.39 2.10
C LEU A 30 5.33 0.08 2.43
N ILE A 31 6.06 0.75 1.55
CA ILE A 31 6.47 2.16 1.76
C ILE A 31 5.24 3.06 1.86
N LEU A 32 4.26 2.90 0.95
CA LEU A 32 3.04 3.71 0.95
C LEU A 32 2.23 3.49 2.23
N CYS A 33 2.08 2.24 2.69
CA CYS A 33 1.39 1.96 3.95
C CYS A 33 2.14 2.55 5.16
N VAL A 34 3.48 2.45 5.22
CA VAL A 34 4.28 3.03 6.32
C VAL A 34 4.14 4.55 6.36
N ILE A 35 4.20 5.22 5.21
CA ILE A 35 4.00 6.67 5.13
C ILE A 35 2.59 7.05 5.59
N SER A 36 1.57 6.32 5.11
CA SER A 36 0.17 6.57 5.49
C SER A 36 -0.03 6.41 7.00
N VAL A 37 0.50 5.36 7.63
CA VAL A 37 0.46 5.20 9.09
C VAL A 37 1.23 6.31 9.80
N GLY A 38 2.45 6.62 9.36
CA GLY A 38 3.26 7.68 9.99
C GLY A 38 2.59 9.05 9.98
N LEU A 39 1.80 9.35 8.95
CA LEU A 39 1.02 10.58 8.84
C LEU A 39 -0.21 10.59 9.76
N ILE A 40 -0.89 9.46 9.98
CA ILE A 40 -2.16 9.43 10.72
C ILE A 40 -2.00 9.31 12.25
N VAL A 41 -0.84 8.86 12.74
CA VAL A 41 -0.59 8.67 14.18
C VAL A 41 -0.81 9.95 14.99
N ASN A 42 -0.30 11.09 14.50
CA ASN A 42 -0.44 12.37 15.21
C ASN A 42 -1.90 12.86 15.22
N PRO A 43 -2.61 12.93 14.06
CA PRO A 43 -4.04 13.25 14.06
C PRO A 43 -4.83 12.37 15.02
N PHE A 44 -4.66 11.05 15.01
CA PHE A 44 -5.46 10.16 15.86
C PHE A 44 -5.16 10.26 17.36
N ASN A 45 -3.96 10.68 17.77
CA ASN A 45 -3.62 10.83 19.18
C ASN A 45 -4.09 12.17 19.77
N GLU A 46 -4.00 13.24 18.99
CA GLU A 46 -4.28 14.60 19.46
C GLU A 46 -5.74 15.00 19.25
N ILE A 47 -6.45 14.27 18.37
CA ILE A 47 -7.83 14.57 18.00
C ILE A 47 -8.75 13.50 18.58
N PRO A 48 -9.72 13.90 19.43
CA PRO A 48 -10.78 13.01 19.87
C PRO A 48 -11.52 12.45 18.65
N GLN A 49 -11.45 11.14 18.48
CA GLN A 49 -12.13 10.44 17.40
C GLN A 49 -13.56 10.14 17.85
N GLU A 50 -14.55 10.66 17.13
CA GLU A 50 -15.97 10.43 17.44
C GLU A 50 -16.35 8.95 17.23
N ASP A 51 -15.74 8.30 16.24
CA ASP A 51 -15.96 6.88 15.92
C ASP A 51 -14.66 6.05 16.00
N ILE A 52 -14.54 5.27 17.07
CA ILE A 52 -13.41 4.36 17.30
C ILE A 52 -13.34 3.26 16.23
N ASN A 53 -14.47 2.93 15.58
CA ASN A 53 -14.50 1.91 14.52
C ASN A 53 -13.77 2.39 13.27
N HIS A 54 -13.82 3.69 12.96
CA HIS A 54 -13.08 4.28 11.84
C HIS A 54 -11.56 4.20 12.07
N VAL A 55 -11.12 4.48 13.29
CA VAL A 55 -9.72 4.33 13.71
C VAL A 55 -9.27 2.87 13.59
N ALA A 56 -10.11 1.94 14.06
CA ALA A 56 -9.81 0.52 14.03
C ALA A 56 -9.65 -0.01 12.60
N ILE A 57 -10.57 0.34 11.67
CA ILE A 57 -10.48 -0.14 10.29
C ILE A 57 -9.24 0.40 9.57
N VAL A 58 -8.85 1.65 9.83
CA VAL A 58 -7.64 2.25 9.26
C VAL A 58 -6.38 1.54 9.75
N TYR A 59 -6.21 1.38 11.07
CA TYR A 59 -5.03 0.72 11.61
C TYR A 59 -4.95 -0.77 11.26
N VAL A 60 -6.06 -1.51 11.34
CA VAL A 60 -6.09 -2.93 10.97
C VAL A 60 -5.70 -3.11 9.51
N SER A 61 -6.20 -2.25 8.63
CA SER A 61 -5.85 -2.31 7.21
C SER A 61 -4.38 -1.97 6.99
N LEU A 62 -3.94 -0.78 7.37
CA LEU A 62 -2.60 -0.31 7.05
C LEU A 62 -1.51 -1.10 7.77
N CYS A 63 -1.62 -1.30 9.09
CA CYS A 63 -0.62 -2.07 9.84
C CYS A 63 -0.65 -3.55 9.46
N GLY A 64 -1.82 -4.10 9.17
CA GLY A 64 -1.96 -5.46 8.65
C GLY A 64 -1.17 -5.66 7.36
N PHE A 65 -1.31 -4.75 6.40
CA PHE A 65 -0.58 -4.85 5.13
C PHE A 65 0.90 -4.47 5.23
N ILE A 66 1.30 -3.65 6.19
CA ILE A 66 2.73 -3.47 6.52
C ILE A 66 3.35 -4.82 6.92
N LEU A 67 2.72 -5.52 7.87
CA LEU A 67 3.23 -6.81 8.34
C LEU A 67 3.21 -7.87 7.24
N ILE A 68 2.10 -8.00 6.51
CA ILE A 68 1.95 -8.98 5.42
C ILE A 68 3.01 -8.73 4.34
N ASN A 69 3.16 -7.49 3.87
CA ASN A 69 4.13 -7.19 2.82
C ASN A 69 5.58 -7.35 3.29
N ALA A 70 5.89 -6.99 4.54
CA ALA A 70 7.21 -7.24 5.12
C ALA A 70 7.54 -8.74 5.15
N ILE A 71 6.59 -9.59 5.55
CA ILE A 71 6.76 -11.05 5.55
C ILE A 71 6.96 -11.58 4.13
N ILE A 72 6.15 -11.13 3.16
CA ILE A 72 6.27 -11.56 1.76
C ILE A 72 7.65 -11.20 1.19
N ILE A 73 8.14 -9.97 1.45
CA ILE A 73 9.48 -9.53 1.03
C ILE A 73 10.55 -10.40 1.70
N LEU A 74 10.42 -10.68 2.99
CA LEU A 74 11.39 -11.50 3.72
C LEU A 74 11.43 -12.94 3.19
N CYS A 75 10.27 -13.56 2.95
CA CYS A 75 10.18 -14.89 2.32
C CYS A 75 10.89 -14.90 0.96
N HIS A 76 10.66 -13.89 0.14
CA HIS A 76 11.32 -13.75 -1.16
C HIS A 76 12.85 -13.66 -1.03
N LEU A 77 13.35 -12.89 -0.05
CA LEU A 77 14.78 -12.76 0.23
C LEU A 77 15.41 -14.06 0.75
N LEU A 78 14.64 -14.89 1.45
CA LEU A 78 15.02 -16.23 1.90
C LEU A 78 15.00 -17.27 0.77
N GLY A 79 14.59 -16.89 -0.45
CA GLY A 79 14.50 -17.77 -1.61
C GLY A 79 13.20 -18.58 -1.66
N ASP A 80 12.25 -18.34 -0.74
CA ASP A 80 10.94 -18.98 -0.75
C ASP A 80 9.93 -18.13 -1.52
N ARG A 81 9.19 -18.77 -2.44
CA ARG A 81 8.19 -18.09 -3.26
C ARG A 81 6.80 -18.50 -2.82
N MET A 82 6.02 -17.51 -2.40
CA MET A 82 4.64 -17.73 -2.01
C MET A 82 3.81 -18.26 -3.19
N PRO A 83 2.89 -19.21 -2.97
CA PRO A 83 2.02 -19.69 -4.04
C PRO A 83 1.21 -18.55 -4.67
N LYS A 84 1.09 -18.55 -6.01
CA LYS A 84 0.39 -17.50 -6.78
C LYS A 84 -0.99 -17.15 -6.23
N LYS A 85 -1.80 -18.15 -5.89
CA LYS A 85 -3.16 -17.95 -5.36
C LYS A 85 -3.16 -17.19 -4.03
N THR A 86 -2.20 -17.49 -3.16
CA THR A 86 -2.05 -16.85 -1.86
C THR A 86 -1.58 -15.40 -2.03
N ALA A 87 -0.55 -15.17 -2.85
CA ALA A 87 -0.07 -13.82 -3.14
C ALA A 87 -1.19 -12.93 -3.72
N MET A 88 -1.93 -13.45 -4.71
CA MET A 88 -3.08 -12.77 -5.30
C MET A 88 -4.16 -12.44 -4.27
N SER A 89 -4.47 -13.37 -3.35
CA SER A 89 -5.49 -13.15 -2.32
C SER A 89 -5.13 -12.01 -1.38
N PHE A 90 -3.86 -11.90 -0.98
CA PHE A 90 -3.38 -10.80 -0.16
C PHE A 90 -3.40 -9.48 -0.93
N SER A 91 -3.00 -9.46 -2.20
CA SER A 91 -3.02 -8.23 -2.99
C SER A 91 -4.44 -7.71 -3.25
N VAL A 92 -5.40 -8.60 -3.54
CA VAL A 92 -6.81 -8.20 -3.69
C VAL A 92 -7.38 -7.65 -2.38
N MET A 93 -7.12 -8.34 -1.26
CA MET A 93 -7.57 -7.86 0.05
C MET A 93 -6.91 -6.53 0.42
N GLY A 94 -5.63 -6.36 0.07
CA GLY A 94 -4.86 -5.13 0.24
C GLY A 94 -5.48 -3.96 -0.52
N ALA A 95 -5.86 -4.18 -1.78
CA ALA A 95 -6.53 -3.16 -2.57
C ALA A 95 -7.84 -2.71 -1.92
N ILE A 96 -8.68 -3.65 -1.50
CA ILE A 96 -10.00 -3.34 -0.92
C ILE A 96 -9.86 -2.61 0.42
N LEU A 97 -9.02 -3.13 1.31
CA LEU A 97 -8.89 -2.60 2.66
C LEU A 97 -8.13 -1.26 2.69
N CYS A 98 -7.08 -1.09 1.88
CA CYS A 98 -6.40 0.21 1.78
C CYS A 98 -7.30 1.27 1.13
N LEU A 99 -8.14 0.89 0.17
CA LEU A 99 -9.12 1.81 -0.40
C LEU A 99 -10.17 2.22 0.62
N ALA A 100 -10.71 1.26 1.38
CA ALA A 100 -11.65 1.53 2.46
C ALA A 100 -11.05 2.45 3.51
N ALA A 101 -9.81 2.19 3.97
CA ALA A 101 -9.09 3.05 4.90
C ALA A 101 -8.90 4.47 4.35
N GLY A 102 -8.49 4.60 3.08
CA GLY A 102 -8.34 5.91 2.44
C GLY A 102 -9.65 6.70 2.35
N LEU A 103 -10.76 6.04 2.02
CA LEU A 103 -12.08 6.67 1.96
C LEU A 103 -12.59 7.10 3.34
N VAL A 104 -12.37 6.27 4.37
CA VAL A 104 -12.70 6.60 5.76
C VAL A 104 -11.91 7.84 6.21
N LEU A 105 -10.60 7.89 5.94
CA LEU A 105 -9.77 9.04 6.28
C LEU A 105 -10.21 10.34 5.58
N ILE A 106 -10.60 10.27 4.30
CA ILE A 106 -11.11 11.44 3.56
C ILE A 106 -12.46 11.90 4.12
N ARG A 107 -13.31 10.96 4.53
CA ARG A 107 -14.58 11.28 5.16
C ARG A 107 -14.37 11.96 6.51
N ASP A 108 -13.54 11.39 7.37
CA ASP A 108 -13.23 11.95 8.69
C ASP A 108 -12.57 13.34 8.55
N TRP A 109 -11.73 13.53 7.52
CA TRP A 109 -11.18 14.84 7.16
C TRP A 109 -12.24 15.86 6.72
N THR A 110 -13.33 15.42 6.08
CA THR A 110 -14.39 16.34 5.63
C THR A 110 -15.26 16.81 6.79
N ASP A 111 -15.49 15.94 7.78
CA ASP A 111 -16.26 16.25 9.00
C ASP A 111 -15.40 17.02 10.04
N PHE A 112 -14.09 17.12 9.81
CA PHE A 112 -13.07 17.75 10.64
C PHE A 112 -13.26 19.23 11.01
N PRO A 113 -13.67 20.15 10.11
CA PRO A 113 -13.60 21.60 10.38
C PRO A 113 -14.70 22.13 11.31
N ASN A 114 -15.74 21.34 11.64
CA ASN A 114 -16.87 21.86 12.41
C ASN A 114 -16.67 21.88 13.93
N ASN A 115 -15.74 21.08 14.48
CA ASN A 115 -15.78 20.76 15.92
C ASN A 115 -14.52 21.12 16.75
N MET A 116 -13.45 21.70 16.19
CA MET A 116 -12.21 21.95 16.96
C MET A 116 -11.53 23.30 16.75
N ILE A 117 -11.17 23.92 17.88
CA ILE A 117 -10.31 25.12 17.96
C ILE A 117 -9.01 24.68 18.65
N SER A 118 -8.03 24.20 17.89
CA SER A 118 -6.67 23.91 18.37
C SER A 118 -5.63 24.57 17.45
N ARG A 119 -4.47 24.92 18.02
CA ARG A 119 -3.40 25.66 17.35
C ARG A 119 -2.78 24.90 16.17
N TYR A 120 -2.95 23.58 16.11
CA TYR A 120 -2.38 22.70 15.08
C TYR A 120 -3.43 21.99 14.23
N VAL A 121 -4.70 22.44 14.26
CA VAL A 121 -5.82 21.82 13.53
C VAL A 121 -5.54 21.72 12.04
N GLU A 122 -5.02 22.76 11.41
CA GLU A 122 -4.65 22.73 9.98
C GLU A 122 -3.58 21.67 9.68
N GLN A 123 -2.54 21.58 10.53
CA GLN A 123 -1.47 20.61 10.35
C GLN A 123 -1.98 19.16 10.47
N TYR A 124 -2.86 18.87 11.43
CA TYR A 124 -3.43 17.53 11.57
C TYR A 124 -4.42 17.21 10.45
N SER A 125 -5.17 18.21 9.98
CA SER A 125 -6.04 18.10 8.82
C SER A 125 -5.25 17.69 7.58
N ASP A 126 -4.16 18.41 7.29
CA ASP A 126 -3.26 18.15 6.16
C ASP A 126 -2.62 16.76 6.25
N GLN A 127 -2.25 16.32 7.45
CA GLN A 127 -1.71 14.98 7.70
C GLN A 127 -2.75 13.88 7.46
N MET A 128 -3.99 14.10 7.90
CA MET A 128 -5.09 13.14 7.73
C MET A 128 -5.45 12.96 6.25
N ILE A 129 -5.63 14.05 5.50
CA ILE A 129 -5.90 13.98 4.06
C ILE A 129 -4.72 13.36 3.30
N SER A 130 -3.48 13.74 3.65
CA SER A 130 -2.29 13.15 3.02
C SER A 130 -2.22 11.65 3.27
N SER A 131 -2.48 11.20 4.51
CA SER A 131 -2.53 9.78 4.85
C SER A 131 -3.58 9.03 4.02
N GLY A 132 -4.78 9.61 3.86
CA GLY A 132 -5.84 9.04 3.04
C GLY A 132 -5.45 8.91 1.56
N VAL A 133 -4.79 9.93 1.00
CA VAL A 133 -4.29 9.90 -0.38
C VAL A 133 -3.22 8.81 -0.55
N PHE A 134 -2.29 8.67 0.39
CA PHE A 134 -1.28 7.60 0.35
C PHE A 134 -1.92 6.20 0.47
N ALA A 135 -2.98 6.04 1.26
CA ALA A 135 -3.73 4.78 1.35
C ALA A 135 -4.43 4.44 0.02
N ILE A 136 -4.99 5.43 -0.68
CA ILE A 136 -5.56 5.24 -2.02
C ILE A 136 -4.47 4.85 -3.03
N PHE A 137 -3.32 5.51 -2.99
CA PHE A 137 -2.19 5.10 -3.85
C PHE A 137 -1.72 3.68 -3.54
N ALA A 138 -1.66 3.28 -2.27
CA ALA A 138 -1.37 1.89 -1.90
C ALA A 138 -2.39 0.93 -2.52
N ALA A 139 -3.69 1.26 -2.46
CA ALA A 139 -4.75 0.45 -3.07
C ALA A 139 -4.59 0.28 -4.58
N ILE A 140 -4.20 1.34 -5.29
CA ILE A 140 -3.91 1.28 -6.74
C ILE A 140 -2.71 0.37 -7.01
N VAL A 141 -1.65 0.47 -6.21
CA VAL A 141 -0.47 -0.40 -6.37
C VAL A 141 -0.83 -1.86 -6.11
N PHE A 142 -1.64 -2.16 -5.08
CA PHE A 142 -2.16 -3.52 -4.84
C PHE A 142 -2.99 -4.07 -6.01
N ALA A 143 -3.79 -3.22 -6.66
CA ALA A 143 -4.55 -3.61 -7.85
C ALA A 143 -3.61 -3.90 -9.04
N ILE A 144 -2.57 -3.09 -9.21
CA ILE A 144 -1.54 -3.29 -10.24
C ILE A 144 -0.75 -4.59 -9.97
N ASP A 145 -0.37 -4.84 -8.72
CA ASP A 145 0.30 -6.08 -8.31
C ASP A 145 -0.56 -7.31 -8.62
N THR A 146 -1.86 -7.25 -8.30
CA THR A 146 -2.82 -8.30 -8.65
C THR A 146 -2.83 -8.60 -10.16
N TYR A 147 -2.79 -7.56 -11.00
CA TYR A 147 -2.71 -7.72 -12.45
C TYR A 147 -1.39 -8.39 -12.88
N PHE A 148 -0.25 -7.98 -12.31
CA PHE A 148 1.05 -8.56 -12.61
C PHE A 148 1.13 -10.03 -12.18
N ILE A 149 0.69 -10.37 -10.96
CA ILE A 149 0.63 -11.76 -10.48
C ILE A 149 -0.23 -12.61 -11.42
N ASN A 150 -1.41 -12.12 -11.83
CA ASN A 150 -2.29 -12.89 -12.71
C ASN A 150 -1.63 -13.22 -14.07
N LYS A 151 -0.87 -12.28 -14.62
CA LYS A 151 -0.32 -12.36 -15.98
C LYS A 151 1.06 -13.03 -16.08
N TYR A 152 1.91 -12.92 -15.05
CA TYR A 152 3.33 -13.28 -15.16
C TYR A 152 3.81 -14.40 -14.22
N ASP A 153 3.06 -14.74 -13.17
CA ASP A 153 3.25 -15.97 -12.37
C ASP A 153 2.28 -17.07 -12.81
#